data_AF-A0A6B2Z1H1-F1
#
_entry.id   AF-A0A6B2Z1H1-F1
#
_cell.length_a   1.000
_cell.length_b   1.000
_cell.length_c   1.000
_cell.angle_alpha   90.00
_cell.angle_beta   90.00
_cell.angle_gamma   90.00
#
_symmetry.space_group_name_H-M   'P 1'
#
loop_
_entity.id
_entity.type
_entity.pdbx_description
1 polymer ?
#
loop_
_entity_poly.entity_id
_entity_poly.type
_entity_poly.pdbx_seq_one_letter_code
_entity_poly.pdbx_strand_id
1 'polypeptide(L)'
;MTVDARAAARRPIHWAVGGALVVATALVPSAESAAAEQKSEVALRYACPFPSGPEEVDVVVSAVLPTSVRTGEEIRPGQVSVDVTLPQTALARFRDLDTGTLSAVARLTVRNTVGDRSADASWQDLAAPPVPLPDEGDLALTATGDVPTVSFGSPGRATLAPDALALALSSRTADGEPTTPPGLDVACEPVPGQEPELAAITVRGDTDPTAPAPRPGESDPAPEPKPTRPDEGLPPTAREKIDALTDERLEALADDDPGSCPIEIPPEWVMTTAETYAAGYANAAKLDGAAALGPAFMKVVLNKRYINDSCASTVDVSSEVDFDYEGRRQLPPTKATFLSYGFMPTTATMTLEQVGPPAAIHTHTVTNTPTYPEETTVTAQLVMRLSDVKVNGVPLDVGPDCRTERPFEQVLRGYGQSYPPAGYLVAFGGTLTGYAHIPPFEGCGVGEDLDPIFTSAISSPGKKADNYTKMTQAPLCVATNPEGPDCPPRVPDPER
;
A
#
# COMPACT_ATOMS: atom_id res chain seq x y z
N MET A 1 -87.39 -15.00 -53.07
CA MET A 1 -86.65 -13.97 -52.32
C MET A 1 -86.36 -14.53 -50.95
N THR A 2 -85.12 -14.93 -50.68
CA THR A 2 -84.63 -15.11 -49.31
C THR A 2 -83.13 -15.42 -49.31
N VAL A 3 -82.41 -14.59 -48.55
CA VAL A 3 -81.34 -14.94 -47.60
C VAL A 3 -79.96 -15.35 -48.16
N ASP A 4 -79.03 -14.41 -48.00
CA ASP A 4 -77.73 -14.47 -47.31
C ASP A 4 -76.76 -15.69 -47.34
N ALA A 5 -75.49 -15.26 -47.37
CA ALA A 5 -74.29 -15.81 -46.70
C ALA A 5 -73.41 -16.92 -47.34
N ARG A 6 -72.13 -16.54 -47.48
CA ARG A 6 -70.85 -17.30 -47.34
C ARG A 6 -70.62 -18.55 -48.20
N ALA A 7 -69.47 -18.59 -48.90
CA ALA A 7 -68.33 -19.49 -48.61
C ALA A 7 -67.28 -19.53 -49.75
N ALA A 8 -66.10 -20.02 -49.36
CA ALA A 8 -64.80 -20.03 -50.03
C ALA A 8 -64.58 -21.06 -51.17
N ALA A 9 -63.56 -20.81 -51.99
CA ALA A 9 -62.68 -21.82 -52.63
C ALA A 9 -61.43 -21.07 -53.19
N ARG A 10 -60.16 -21.30 -52.80
CA ARG A 10 -59.21 -22.46 -52.80
C ARG A 10 -58.12 -22.33 -53.91
N ARG A 11 -56.88 -21.98 -53.49
CA ARG A 11 -55.51 -22.54 -53.78
C ARG A 11 -55.02 -22.77 -55.24
N PRO A 12 -53.72 -23.03 -55.54
CA PRO A 12 -52.46 -23.02 -54.72
C PRO A 12 -51.22 -22.37 -55.43
N ILE A 13 -50.07 -22.28 -54.76
CA ILE A 13 -48.74 -22.87 -55.15
C ILE A 13 -47.66 -22.39 -54.16
N HIS A 14 -46.77 -23.33 -53.82
CA HIS A 14 -45.73 -23.27 -52.80
C HIS A 14 -44.33 -22.94 -53.36
N TRP A 15 -43.42 -22.59 -52.42
CA TRP A 15 -41.94 -22.65 -52.41
C TRP A 15 -41.16 -21.42 -52.88
N ALA A 16 -40.47 -20.73 -51.97
CA ALA A 16 -39.06 -20.99 -51.61
C ALA A 16 -38.48 -19.91 -50.67
N VAL A 17 -37.57 -20.35 -49.81
CA VAL A 17 -36.91 -19.65 -48.68
C VAL A 17 -35.83 -18.67 -49.14
N GLY A 18 -35.65 -17.57 -48.38
CA GLY A 18 -34.46 -16.72 -48.40
C GLY A 18 -34.44 -15.77 -47.20
N GLY A 19 -33.74 -16.17 -46.13
CA GLY A 19 -33.67 -15.43 -44.88
C GLY A 19 -32.77 -14.18 -44.97
N ALA A 20 -33.22 -13.09 -44.33
CA ALA A 20 -32.39 -11.93 -44.02
C ALA A 20 -32.34 -11.80 -42.49
N LEU A 21 -31.16 -12.09 -41.95
CA LEU A 21 -30.81 -12.04 -40.53
C LEU A 21 -30.66 -10.56 -40.14
N VAL A 22 -31.57 -10.04 -39.32
CA VAL A 22 -31.42 -8.72 -38.68
C VAL A 22 -30.54 -8.91 -37.45
N VAL A 23 -29.28 -8.47 -37.52
CA VAL A 23 -28.39 -8.39 -36.37
C VAL A 23 -28.80 -7.18 -35.54
N ALA A 24 -29.61 -7.41 -34.50
CA ALA A 24 -29.83 -6.45 -33.45
C ALA A 24 -28.61 -6.49 -32.52
N THR A 25 -27.73 -5.50 -32.62
CA THR A 25 -26.69 -5.24 -31.62
C THR A 25 -27.36 -4.72 -30.35
N ALA A 26 -27.71 -5.64 -29.45
CA ALA A 26 -28.04 -5.32 -28.07
C ALA A 26 -26.76 -4.85 -27.38
N LEU A 27 -26.66 -3.54 -27.11
CA LEU A 27 -25.75 -3.01 -26.11
C LEU A 27 -26.18 -3.59 -24.76
N VAL A 28 -25.46 -4.62 -24.31
CA VAL A 28 -25.52 -5.05 -22.91
C VAL A 28 -24.68 -4.03 -22.15
N PRO A 29 -25.24 -3.26 -21.19
CA PRO A 29 -24.39 -2.55 -20.25
C PRO A 29 -23.59 -3.62 -19.49
N SER A 30 -22.27 -3.58 -19.63
CA SER A 30 -21.37 -4.30 -18.73
C SER A 30 -21.58 -3.72 -17.33
N ALA A 31 -22.47 -4.34 -16.56
CA ALA A 31 -22.51 -4.13 -15.13
C ALA A 31 -21.17 -4.67 -14.59
N GLU A 32 -20.25 -3.77 -14.26
CA GLU A 32 -19.29 -4.07 -13.20
C GLU A 32 -20.13 -4.59 -12.03
N SER A 33 -19.87 -5.83 -11.62
CA SER A 33 -20.58 -6.43 -10.48
C SER A 33 -20.17 -5.67 -9.23
N ALA A 34 -20.87 -4.58 -8.93
CA ALA A 34 -20.90 -3.99 -7.60
C ALA A 34 -21.38 -5.09 -6.65
N ALA A 35 -20.62 -5.33 -5.58
CA ALA A 35 -21.12 -6.15 -4.48
C ALA A 35 -22.47 -5.56 -4.04
N ALA A 36 -23.52 -6.38 -3.93
CA ALA A 36 -24.83 -5.89 -3.52
C ALA A 36 -24.72 -5.31 -2.09
N GLU A 37 -25.01 -4.03 -1.93
CA GLU A 37 -25.04 -3.35 -0.62
C GLU A 37 -26.38 -3.63 0.09
N GLN A 38 -26.33 -3.70 1.42
CA GLN A 38 -27.49 -3.80 2.31
C GLN A 38 -27.46 -2.63 3.30
N LYS A 39 -28.63 -2.03 3.54
CA LYS A 39 -28.82 -1.16 4.69
C LYS A 39 -29.14 -2.04 5.89
N SER A 40 -28.29 -1.96 6.91
CA SER A 40 -28.35 -2.72 8.14
C SER A 40 -28.68 -1.81 9.31
N GLU A 41 -29.47 -2.30 10.25
CA GLU A 41 -29.92 -1.55 11.42
C GLU A 41 -30.15 -2.51 12.59
N VAL A 42 -29.72 -2.11 13.79
CA VAL A 42 -29.98 -2.84 15.05
C VAL A 42 -30.34 -1.86 16.15
N ALA A 43 -31.37 -2.19 16.93
CA ALA A 43 -31.80 -1.43 18.10
C ALA A 43 -31.38 -2.15 19.38
N LEU A 44 -30.64 -1.46 20.25
CA LEU A 44 -30.06 -2.00 21.48
C LEU A 44 -30.31 -1.06 22.65
N ARG A 45 -30.52 -1.64 23.82
CA ARG A 45 -30.56 -0.94 25.10
C ARG A 45 -29.16 -0.92 25.72
N TYR A 46 -28.71 0.25 26.12
CA TYR A 46 -27.44 0.46 26.81
C TYR A 46 -27.68 0.94 28.24
N ALA A 47 -27.01 0.33 29.21
CA ALA A 47 -26.97 0.83 30.58
C ALA A 47 -25.87 1.90 30.68
N CYS A 48 -26.26 3.14 30.90
CA CYS A 48 -25.37 4.30 31.00
C CYS A 48 -25.35 4.82 32.45
N PRO A 49 -24.17 4.96 33.09
CA PRO A 49 -24.06 5.45 34.45
C PRO A 49 -24.18 6.99 34.48
N PHE A 50 -25.39 7.50 34.55
CA PHE A 50 -25.61 8.94 34.74
C PHE A 50 -25.43 9.34 36.21
N PRO A 51 -25.13 10.63 36.48
CA PRO A 51 -25.08 11.15 37.84
C PRO A 51 -26.38 10.99 38.65
N SER A 52 -27.53 10.89 37.96
CA SER A 52 -28.84 10.61 38.55
C SER A 52 -29.04 9.14 38.95
N GLY A 53 -28.19 8.24 38.44
CA GLY A 53 -28.31 6.80 38.56
C GLY A 53 -28.03 6.10 37.22
N PRO A 54 -27.86 4.77 37.21
CA PRO A 54 -27.81 4.01 35.97
C PRO A 54 -29.16 4.10 35.25
N GLU A 55 -29.14 4.52 33.99
CA GLU A 55 -30.33 4.62 33.12
C GLU A 55 -30.15 3.74 31.89
N GLU A 56 -31.26 3.18 31.40
CA GLU A 56 -31.27 2.47 30.11
C GLU A 56 -31.56 3.47 28.99
N VAL A 57 -30.69 3.49 28.00
CA VAL A 57 -30.74 4.36 26.83
C VAL A 57 -30.99 3.50 25.60
N ASP A 58 -32.04 3.83 24.84
CA ASP A 58 -32.31 3.16 23.57
C ASP A 58 -31.38 3.73 22.48
N VAL A 59 -30.65 2.85 21.81
CA VAL A 59 -29.65 3.19 20.78
C VAL A 59 -29.97 2.41 19.51
N VAL A 60 -30.14 3.11 18.39
CA VAL A 60 -30.26 2.49 17.06
C VAL A 60 -28.98 2.75 16.28
N VAL A 61 -28.32 1.67 15.87
CA VAL A 61 -27.11 1.74 15.04
C VAL A 61 -27.50 1.32 13.63
N SER A 62 -27.19 2.15 12.63
CA SER A 62 -27.40 1.81 11.22
C SER A 62 -26.17 2.10 10.36
N ALA A 63 -26.01 1.29 9.31
CA ALA A 63 -24.94 1.43 8.33
C ALA A 63 -25.32 0.76 7.00
N VAL A 64 -24.75 1.23 5.90
CA VAL A 64 -24.77 0.57 4.58
C VAL A 64 -23.50 -0.27 4.45
N LEU A 65 -23.66 -1.57 4.29
CA LEU A 65 -22.59 -2.56 4.27
C LEU A 65 -22.78 -3.49 3.06
N PRO A 66 -21.72 -4.07 2.49
CA PRO A 66 -21.87 -5.10 1.46
C PRO A 66 -22.48 -6.39 2.03
N THR A 67 -23.25 -7.11 1.22
CA THR A 67 -23.78 -8.44 1.56
C THR A 67 -22.74 -9.55 1.42
N SER A 68 -21.73 -9.33 0.56
CA SER A 68 -20.62 -10.25 0.36
C SER A 68 -19.37 -9.52 -0.07
N VAL A 69 -18.22 -10.02 0.34
CA VAL A 69 -16.89 -9.53 -0.06
C VAL A 69 -15.94 -10.68 -0.30
N ARG A 70 -14.81 -10.41 -0.94
CA ARG A 70 -13.70 -11.35 -1.01
C ARG A 70 -12.84 -11.25 0.24
N THR A 71 -12.15 -12.35 0.53
CA THR A 71 -11.13 -12.36 1.59
C THR A 71 -10.09 -11.27 1.29
N GLY A 72 -9.79 -10.43 2.30
CA GLY A 72 -8.84 -9.31 2.18
C GLY A 72 -9.39 -8.06 1.47
N GLU A 73 -10.61 -8.08 0.94
CA GLU A 73 -11.26 -6.89 0.39
C GLU A 73 -11.58 -5.89 1.51
N GLU A 74 -11.25 -4.62 1.29
CA GLU A 74 -11.55 -3.55 2.25
C GLU A 74 -13.00 -3.10 2.12
N ILE A 75 -13.71 -3.12 3.25
CA ILE A 75 -15.08 -2.64 3.36
C ILE A 75 -15.07 -1.30 4.08
N ARG A 76 -15.71 -0.29 3.47
CA ARG A 76 -16.05 0.95 4.16
C ARG A 76 -17.55 0.97 4.44
N PRO A 77 -17.99 0.90 5.71
CA PRO A 77 -19.39 1.14 6.05
C PRO A 77 -19.81 2.56 5.61
N GLY A 78 -20.86 2.65 4.78
CA GLY A 78 -21.44 3.92 4.34
C GLY A 78 -22.63 4.33 5.21
N GLN A 79 -23.02 5.60 5.16
CA GLN A 79 -24.22 6.12 5.86
C GLN A 79 -24.34 5.66 7.33
N VAL A 80 -23.24 5.74 8.08
CA VAL A 80 -23.25 5.35 9.49
C VAL A 80 -24.03 6.35 10.34
N SER A 81 -24.96 5.85 11.14
CA SER A 81 -25.74 6.62 12.12
C SER A 81 -25.83 5.87 13.44
N VAL A 82 -25.65 6.59 14.54
CA VAL A 82 -25.92 6.12 15.91
C VAL A 82 -26.94 7.08 16.52
N ASP A 83 -28.19 6.64 16.59
CA ASP A 83 -29.32 7.38 17.12
C ASP A 83 -29.52 7.02 18.59
N VAL A 84 -29.27 7.98 19.49
CA VAL A 84 -29.31 7.80 20.94
C VAL A 84 -30.53 8.51 21.52
N THR A 85 -31.40 7.78 22.22
CA THR A 85 -32.58 8.36 22.89
C THR A 85 -32.35 8.46 24.38
N LEU A 86 -32.05 9.67 24.85
CA LEU A 86 -31.81 9.95 26.27
C LEU A 86 -33.15 10.09 27.01
N PRO A 87 -33.41 9.29 28.07
CA PRO A 87 -34.65 9.38 28.82
C PRO A 87 -34.72 10.69 29.62
N GLN A 88 -35.93 11.17 29.85
CA GLN A 88 -36.17 12.41 30.61
C GLN A 88 -35.46 12.48 31.98
N THR A 89 -35.22 11.34 32.63
CA THR A 89 -34.51 11.23 33.92
C THR A 89 -33.02 11.53 33.79
N ALA A 90 -32.38 11.07 32.71
CA ALA A 90 -30.98 11.38 32.38
C ALA A 90 -30.79 12.86 32.02
N LEU A 91 -31.84 13.52 31.52
CA LEU A 91 -31.82 14.93 31.13
C LEU A 91 -31.98 15.91 32.30
N ALA A 92 -32.39 15.45 33.49
CA ALA A 92 -32.69 16.31 34.64
C ALA A 92 -31.54 17.26 35.00
N ARG A 93 -30.30 16.74 34.99
CA ARG A 93 -29.10 17.54 35.26
C ARG A 93 -28.92 18.71 34.29
N PHE A 94 -29.17 18.49 33.00
CA PHE A 94 -28.99 19.54 32.00
C PHE A 94 -30.04 20.64 32.14
N ARG A 95 -31.25 20.27 32.58
CA ARG A 95 -32.30 21.24 32.94
C ARG A 95 -31.90 22.07 34.16
N ASP A 96 -31.32 21.45 35.19
CA ASP A 96 -30.81 22.16 36.38
C ASP A 96 -29.66 23.13 36.06
N LEU A 97 -29.00 22.96 34.91
CA LEU A 97 -27.91 23.81 34.40
C LEU A 97 -28.38 24.89 33.41
N ASP A 98 -29.69 25.07 33.23
CA ASP A 98 -30.29 25.99 32.24
C ASP A 98 -29.75 25.74 30.81
N THR A 99 -29.54 24.46 30.46
CA THR A 99 -29.07 24.05 29.13
C THR A 99 -30.15 24.32 28.09
N GLY A 100 -29.83 25.08 27.04
CA GLY A 100 -30.69 25.31 25.89
C GLY A 100 -30.51 24.26 24.79
N THR A 101 -29.28 23.83 24.53
CA THR A 101 -28.98 22.80 23.51
C THR A 101 -27.98 21.77 23.99
N LEU A 102 -28.16 20.52 23.57
CA LEU A 102 -27.26 19.41 23.82
C LEU A 102 -26.71 18.87 22.49
N SER A 103 -25.41 18.65 22.40
CA SER A 103 -24.75 17.94 21.31
C SER A 103 -23.98 16.75 21.87
N ALA A 104 -23.62 15.79 21.02
CA ALA A 104 -22.86 14.62 21.46
C ALA A 104 -21.76 14.23 20.48
N VAL A 105 -20.71 13.61 20.99
CA VAL A 105 -19.82 12.76 20.21
C VAL A 105 -19.95 11.33 20.71
N ALA A 106 -20.38 10.43 19.84
CA ALA A 106 -20.49 9.00 20.13
C ALA A 106 -19.22 8.26 19.65
N ARG A 107 -18.72 7.36 20.50
CA ARG A 107 -17.60 6.47 20.22
C ARG A 107 -18.09 5.04 20.40
N LEU A 108 -18.25 4.31 19.31
CA LEU A 108 -18.79 2.96 19.31
C LEU A 108 -17.69 1.95 18.97
N THR A 109 -17.56 0.92 19.81
CA THR A 109 -16.78 -0.26 19.49
C THR A 109 -17.67 -1.26 18.77
N VAL A 110 -17.25 -1.74 17.61
CA VAL A 110 -17.98 -2.76 16.85
C VAL A 110 -17.11 -4.01 16.77
N ARG A 111 -17.59 -5.10 17.37
CA ARG A 111 -16.91 -6.39 17.34
C ARG A 111 -17.21 -7.09 16.02
N ASN A 112 -16.14 -7.47 15.33
CA ASN A 112 -16.19 -8.22 14.08
C ASN A 112 -15.78 -9.66 14.38
N THR A 113 -16.59 -10.64 13.98
CA THR A 113 -16.31 -12.06 14.22
C THR A 113 -16.39 -12.89 12.96
N VAL A 114 -15.44 -13.81 12.76
CA VAL A 114 -15.43 -14.81 11.69
C VAL A 114 -15.02 -16.16 12.29
N GLY A 115 -15.97 -17.09 12.41
CA GLY A 115 -15.73 -18.35 13.13
C GLY A 115 -15.30 -18.06 14.58
N ASP A 116 -14.16 -18.62 14.99
CA ASP A 116 -13.61 -18.43 16.35
C ASP A 116 -12.72 -17.18 16.51
N ARG A 117 -12.56 -16.37 15.45
CA ARG A 117 -11.72 -15.16 15.48
C ARG A 117 -12.58 -13.91 15.68
N SER A 118 -12.07 -12.98 16.48
CA SER A 118 -12.71 -11.68 16.72
C SER A 118 -11.70 -10.53 16.65
N ALA A 119 -12.14 -9.37 16.15
CA ALA A 119 -11.39 -8.12 16.21
C ALA A 119 -12.34 -6.93 16.35
N ASP A 120 -11.89 -5.89 17.04
CA ASP A 120 -12.72 -4.71 17.30
C ASP A 120 -12.41 -3.59 16.30
N ALA A 121 -13.46 -3.04 15.69
CA ALA A 121 -13.42 -1.81 14.91
C ALA A 121 -13.85 -0.64 15.79
N SER A 122 -13.14 0.48 15.67
CA SER A 122 -13.38 1.66 16.49
C SER A 122 -14.05 2.74 15.65
N TRP A 123 -15.34 2.99 15.88
CA TRP A 123 -16.08 4.07 15.24
C TRP A 123 -16.00 5.30 16.14
N GLN A 124 -15.04 6.16 15.85
CA GLN A 124 -14.74 7.36 16.63
C GLN A 124 -15.35 8.59 15.96
N ASP A 125 -15.52 9.65 16.75
CA ASP A 125 -15.89 11.00 16.27
C ASP A 125 -17.24 11.09 15.52
N LEU A 126 -18.20 10.20 15.84
CA LEU A 126 -19.57 10.32 15.35
C LEU A 126 -20.25 11.50 16.05
N ALA A 127 -20.53 12.56 15.31
CA ALA A 127 -21.01 13.82 15.89
C ALA A 127 -22.53 13.97 15.72
N ALA A 128 -23.22 14.26 16.82
CA ALA A 128 -24.60 14.72 16.85
C ALA A 128 -24.61 16.25 16.97
N PRO A 129 -25.24 16.99 16.03
CA PRO A 129 -25.32 18.44 16.10
C PRO A 129 -26.12 18.91 17.33
N PRO A 130 -26.00 20.18 17.73
CA PRO A 130 -26.78 20.72 18.85
C PRO A 130 -28.30 20.59 18.61
N VAL A 131 -28.99 19.92 19.52
CA VAL A 131 -30.46 19.76 19.53
C VAL A 131 -31.03 20.52 20.73
N PRO A 132 -32.14 21.27 20.57
CA PRO A 132 -32.82 21.92 21.68
C PRO A 132 -33.23 20.91 22.77
N LEU A 133 -32.94 21.24 24.02
CA LEU A 133 -33.35 20.42 25.16
C LEU A 133 -34.87 20.60 25.38
N PRO A 134 -35.68 19.51 25.41
CA PRO A 134 -37.11 19.64 25.63
C PRO A 134 -37.43 19.89 27.11
N ASP A 135 -38.45 20.71 27.35
CA ASP A 135 -38.99 20.99 28.69
C ASP A 135 -39.44 19.70 29.39
N GLU A 136 -40.11 18.80 28.65
CA GLU A 136 -40.56 17.49 29.12
C GLU A 136 -40.34 16.42 28.03
N GLY A 137 -40.12 15.17 28.45
CA GLY A 137 -39.90 14.04 27.53
C GLY A 137 -38.43 13.75 27.23
N ASP A 138 -38.24 12.80 26.31
CA ASP A 138 -36.95 12.24 25.91
C ASP A 138 -36.30 13.07 24.79
N LEU A 139 -34.98 12.96 24.64
CA LEU A 139 -34.21 13.66 23.62
C LEU A 139 -33.48 12.66 22.72
N ALA A 140 -33.73 12.73 21.41
CA ALA A 140 -32.99 11.97 20.41
C ALA A 140 -31.78 12.76 19.90
N LEU A 141 -30.62 12.10 19.86
CA LEU A 141 -29.37 12.63 19.31
C LEU A 141 -28.88 11.68 18.21
N THR A 142 -28.82 12.18 16.98
CA THR A 142 -28.34 11.42 15.82
C THR A 142 -26.88 11.73 15.56
N ALA A 143 -25.99 10.81 15.93
CA ALA A 143 -24.55 10.94 15.71
C ALA A 143 -24.14 10.30 14.37
N THR A 144 -23.50 11.08 13.50
CA THR A 144 -23.04 10.61 12.18
C THR A 144 -21.56 10.97 11.97
N GLY A 145 -20.87 10.21 11.13
CA GLY A 145 -19.47 10.42 10.81
C GLY A 145 -18.91 9.33 9.93
N ASP A 146 -17.68 9.55 9.43
CA ASP A 146 -16.94 8.52 8.70
C ASP A 146 -16.34 7.51 9.69
N VAL A 147 -16.33 6.24 9.31
CA VAL A 147 -15.78 5.14 10.12
C VAL A 147 -14.64 4.42 9.38
N PRO A 148 -13.70 3.79 10.09
CA PRO A 148 -12.57 3.09 9.47
C PRO A 148 -13.02 1.96 8.54
N THR A 149 -12.15 1.59 7.60
CA THR A 149 -12.33 0.39 6.79
C THR A 149 -12.07 -0.87 7.61
N VAL A 150 -12.75 -1.96 7.25
CA VAL A 150 -12.54 -3.29 7.84
C VAL A 150 -12.30 -4.31 6.73
N SER A 151 -11.42 -5.27 6.98
CA SER A 151 -11.19 -6.38 6.04
C SER A 151 -11.18 -7.71 6.79
N PHE A 152 -11.61 -8.75 6.09
CA PHE A 152 -11.71 -10.10 6.66
C PHE A 152 -10.67 -11.02 6.03
N GLY A 153 -9.71 -11.46 6.83
CA GLY A 153 -8.60 -12.32 6.37
C GLY A 153 -8.93 -13.80 6.32
N SER A 154 -10.19 -14.21 6.48
CA SER A 154 -10.60 -15.61 6.42
C SER A 154 -12.01 -15.71 5.81
N PRO A 155 -12.26 -16.70 4.93
CA PRO A 155 -13.59 -16.91 4.38
C PRO A 155 -14.55 -17.42 5.43
N GLY A 156 -15.84 -17.16 5.24
CA GLY A 156 -16.90 -17.54 6.15
C GLY A 156 -17.93 -16.44 6.37
N ARG A 157 -18.90 -16.70 7.24
CA ARG A 157 -19.86 -15.68 7.69
C ARG A 157 -19.16 -14.76 8.68
N ALA A 158 -18.97 -13.51 8.28
CA ALA A 158 -18.56 -12.44 9.19
C ALA A 158 -19.78 -11.79 9.82
N THR A 159 -19.74 -11.51 11.11
CA THR A 159 -20.80 -10.77 11.83
C THR A 159 -20.21 -9.52 12.46
N LEU A 160 -20.93 -8.41 12.35
CA LEU A 160 -20.61 -7.13 12.96
C LEU A 160 -21.62 -6.89 14.08
N ALA A 161 -21.14 -6.61 15.28
CA ALA A 161 -21.99 -6.38 16.45
C ALA A 161 -21.51 -5.17 17.27
N PRO A 162 -22.36 -4.17 17.54
CA PRO A 162 -22.05 -3.11 18.49
C PRO A 162 -21.75 -3.70 19.87
N ASP A 163 -20.67 -3.22 20.49
CA ASP A 163 -20.20 -3.63 21.81
C ASP A 163 -20.23 -2.40 22.74
N ALA A 164 -19.09 -1.89 23.21
CA ALA A 164 -19.05 -0.73 24.10
C ALA A 164 -19.38 0.60 23.40
N LEU A 165 -20.16 1.46 24.07
CA LEU A 165 -20.51 2.81 23.61
C LEU A 165 -20.06 3.85 24.64
N ALA A 166 -19.32 4.87 24.21
CA ALA A 166 -19.04 6.05 25.04
C ALA A 166 -19.65 7.30 24.41
N LEU A 167 -20.29 8.14 25.22
CA LEU A 167 -20.90 9.40 24.80
C LEU A 167 -20.20 10.56 25.51
N ALA A 168 -19.76 11.55 24.73
CA ALA A 168 -19.31 12.84 25.23
C ALA A 168 -20.40 13.87 24.94
N LEU A 169 -21.20 14.22 25.96
CA LEU A 169 -22.29 15.19 25.86
C LEU A 169 -21.76 16.60 26.13
N SER A 170 -22.12 17.56 25.29
CA SER A 170 -21.77 18.97 25.47
C SER A 170 -23.03 19.81 25.60
N SER A 171 -23.10 20.65 26.63
CA SER A 171 -24.27 21.43 27.00
C SER A 171 -24.01 22.93 26.91
N ARG A 172 -24.87 23.64 26.17
CA ARG A 172 -24.82 25.10 26.00
C ARG A 172 -26.13 25.74 26.43
N THR A 173 -26.06 26.96 26.97
CA THR A 173 -27.24 27.79 27.31
C THR A 173 -27.98 28.24 26.05
N ALA A 174 -29.16 28.84 26.22
CA ALA A 174 -29.92 29.42 25.11
C ALA A 174 -29.14 30.52 24.33
N ASP A 175 -28.22 31.21 25.01
CA ASP A 175 -27.35 32.24 24.40
C ASP A 175 -26.12 31.63 23.69
N GLY A 176 -25.95 30.30 23.72
CA GLY A 176 -24.89 29.58 23.04
C GLY A 176 -23.58 29.43 23.83
N GLU A 177 -23.53 29.91 25.07
CA GLU A 177 -22.39 29.78 25.98
C GLU A 177 -22.33 28.38 26.61
N PRO A 178 -21.15 27.80 26.88
CA PRO A 178 -21.03 26.54 27.61
C PRO A 178 -21.61 26.64 29.02
N THR A 179 -22.36 25.62 29.44
CA THR A 179 -22.81 25.48 30.84
C THR A 179 -21.63 25.20 31.78
N THR A 180 -21.82 25.27 33.09
CA THR A 180 -20.79 24.90 34.09
C THR A 180 -21.29 23.77 34.99
N PRO A 181 -20.77 22.53 34.85
CA PRO A 181 -19.73 22.08 33.92
C PRO A 181 -20.21 22.03 32.45
N PRO A 182 -19.30 22.12 31.46
CA PRO A 182 -19.65 22.28 30.04
C PRO A 182 -20.10 21.00 29.33
N GLY A 183 -19.99 19.84 29.99
CA GLY A 183 -20.32 18.56 29.39
C GLY A 183 -20.27 17.39 30.38
N LEU A 184 -20.60 16.21 29.87
CA LEU A 184 -20.66 14.96 30.61
C LEU A 184 -20.21 13.80 29.71
N ASP A 185 -19.20 13.06 30.16
CA ASP A 185 -18.80 11.80 29.54
C ASP A 185 -19.48 10.61 30.25
N VAL A 186 -20.09 9.72 29.49
CA VAL A 186 -20.66 8.46 29.99
C VAL A 186 -20.16 7.27 29.18
N ALA A 187 -19.71 6.23 29.87
CA ALA A 187 -19.35 4.95 29.27
C ALA A 187 -20.51 3.97 29.51
N CYS A 188 -21.16 3.56 28.43
CA CYS A 188 -22.35 2.72 28.45
C CYS A 188 -22.01 1.29 28.03
N GLU A 189 -22.67 0.33 28.67
CA GLU A 189 -22.54 -1.10 28.36
C GLU A 189 -23.86 -1.65 27.81
N PRO A 190 -23.84 -2.56 26.82
CA PRO A 190 -25.06 -3.17 26.30
C PRO A 190 -25.74 -4.03 27.37
N VAL A 191 -27.06 -3.89 27.52
CA VAL A 191 -27.85 -4.72 28.45
C VAL A 191 -27.80 -6.19 27.98
N PRO A 192 -27.52 -7.16 28.87
CA PRO A 192 -27.37 -8.56 28.48
C PRO A 192 -28.69 -9.17 27.98
N GLY A 193 -28.59 -10.17 27.10
CA GLY A 193 -29.74 -10.92 26.58
C GLY A 193 -30.38 -10.35 25.30
N GLN A 194 -29.77 -9.34 24.69
CA GLN A 194 -30.15 -8.78 23.39
C GLN A 194 -29.37 -9.45 22.24
N GLU A 195 -29.84 -9.32 21.01
CA GLU A 195 -29.14 -9.80 19.81
C GLU A 195 -28.42 -8.63 19.13
N PRO A 196 -27.08 -8.51 19.28
CA PRO A 196 -26.35 -7.33 18.83
C PRO A 196 -25.90 -7.42 17.37
N GLU A 197 -26.33 -8.40 16.57
CA GLU A 197 -25.91 -8.50 15.17
C GLU A 197 -26.46 -7.32 14.36
N LEU A 198 -25.59 -6.39 13.98
CA LEU A 198 -25.88 -5.30 13.05
C LEU A 198 -25.96 -5.84 11.61
N ALA A 199 -24.98 -6.66 11.22
CA ALA A 199 -24.93 -7.22 9.88
C ALA A 199 -24.18 -8.55 9.84
N ALA A 200 -24.57 -9.38 8.89
CA ALA A 200 -23.79 -10.52 8.43
C ALA A 200 -23.30 -10.30 7.00
N ILE A 201 -22.01 -10.54 6.79
CA ILE A 201 -21.34 -10.41 5.49
C ILE A 201 -20.78 -11.77 5.10
N THR A 202 -21.07 -12.21 3.89
CA THR A 202 -20.47 -13.45 3.36
C THR A 202 -19.08 -13.15 2.83
N VAL A 203 -18.05 -13.59 3.55
CA VAL A 203 -16.66 -13.49 3.09
C VAL A 203 -16.36 -14.70 2.22
N ARG A 204 -16.31 -14.46 0.91
CA ARG A 204 -16.03 -15.48 -0.10
C ARG A 204 -14.52 -15.75 -0.11
N GLY A 205 -14.19 -17.02 -0.04
CA GLY A 205 -12.85 -17.50 -0.38
C GLY A 205 -12.72 -17.64 -1.89
N ASP A 206 -11.49 -17.74 -2.38
CA ASP A 206 -11.22 -17.94 -3.81
C ASP A 206 -11.72 -19.29 -4.36
N THR A 207 -12.28 -20.17 -3.50
CA THR A 207 -12.77 -21.51 -3.83
C THR A 207 -14.29 -21.69 -3.68
N ASP A 208 -15.09 -20.62 -3.60
CA ASP A 208 -16.55 -20.74 -3.44
C ASP A 208 -17.23 -21.40 -4.68
N PRO A 209 -17.99 -22.51 -4.56
CA PRO A 209 -18.39 -23.39 -5.68
C PRO A 209 -19.46 -22.82 -6.64
N THR A 210 -19.88 -21.57 -6.50
CA THR A 210 -21.06 -21.03 -7.19
C THR A 210 -20.73 -20.19 -8.44
N ALA A 211 -19.44 -20.02 -8.78
CA ALA A 211 -19.04 -19.35 -10.02
C ALA A 211 -19.08 -20.32 -11.23
N PRO A 212 -19.69 -19.95 -12.38
CA PRO A 212 -19.65 -20.77 -13.59
C PRO A 212 -18.20 -21.01 -14.06
N ALA A 213 -17.86 -22.29 -14.28
CA ALA A 213 -16.50 -22.74 -14.54
C ALA A 213 -15.85 -22.15 -15.81
N PRO A 214 -14.62 -21.62 -15.73
CA PRO A 214 -13.72 -21.55 -16.88
C PRO A 214 -13.20 -22.95 -17.22
N ARG A 215 -12.95 -23.20 -18.51
CA ARG A 215 -12.45 -24.49 -19.05
C ARG A 215 -10.98 -24.74 -18.69
N PRO A 216 -10.51 -26.01 -18.67
CA PRO A 216 -9.31 -26.42 -17.93
C PRO A 216 -7.98 -26.31 -18.70
N GLY A 217 -6.92 -26.05 -17.92
CA GLY A 217 -5.48 -26.09 -18.24
C GLY A 217 -4.82 -24.74 -17.92
N GLU A 218 -3.93 -24.55 -16.97
CA GLU A 218 -2.97 -25.42 -16.26
C GLU A 218 -2.66 -24.76 -14.88
N SER A 219 -2.48 -25.58 -13.84
CA SER A 219 -2.27 -25.28 -12.41
C SER A 219 -1.80 -23.87 -12.00
N ASP A 220 -2.57 -23.16 -11.15
CA ASP A 220 -2.08 -21.99 -10.42
C ASP A 220 -1.37 -22.40 -9.11
N PRO A 221 -0.30 -21.67 -8.72
CA PRO A 221 0.73 -22.15 -7.80
C PRO A 221 0.35 -21.95 -6.33
N ALA A 222 1.07 -22.65 -5.43
CA ALA A 222 0.95 -22.48 -3.99
C ALA A 222 1.11 -21.00 -3.55
N PRO A 223 0.41 -20.55 -2.49
CA PRO A 223 0.53 -19.18 -2.00
C PRO A 223 1.98 -18.87 -1.63
N GLU A 224 2.49 -17.77 -2.21
CA GLU A 224 3.86 -17.33 -1.99
C GLU A 224 4.08 -16.99 -0.51
N PRO A 225 5.21 -17.42 0.06
CA PRO A 225 5.57 -17.06 1.42
C PRO A 225 5.66 -15.54 1.55
N LYS A 226 5.17 -14.99 2.67
CA LYS A 226 5.45 -13.60 3.05
C LYS A 226 6.97 -13.39 2.94
N PRO A 227 7.47 -12.38 2.20
CA PRO A 227 8.90 -12.18 2.09
C PRO A 227 9.45 -11.85 3.47
N THR A 228 10.12 -12.84 4.06
CA THR A 228 11.10 -12.60 5.12
C THR A 228 12.19 -11.73 4.55
N ARG A 229 12.77 -10.85 5.37
CA ARG A 229 13.97 -10.08 5.02
C ARG A 229 14.95 -11.04 4.31
N PRO A 230 15.34 -10.79 3.05
CA PRO A 230 16.35 -11.60 2.40
C PRO A 230 17.59 -11.62 3.29
N ASP A 231 18.17 -12.80 3.51
CA ASP A 231 19.41 -12.91 4.26
C ASP A 231 20.48 -12.00 3.61
N GLU A 232 21.20 -11.27 4.46
CA GLU A 232 22.33 -10.45 4.03
C GLU A 232 23.48 -11.38 3.62
N GLY A 233 23.95 -11.22 2.39
CA GLY A 233 25.27 -11.66 1.99
C GLY A 233 25.43 -13.09 1.56
N LEU A 234 26.66 -13.40 1.15
CA LEU A 234 27.27 -14.68 1.49
C LEU A 234 26.99 -14.99 2.98
N PRO A 235 26.67 -16.24 3.34
CA PRO A 235 26.45 -16.62 4.73
C PRO A 235 27.56 -16.04 5.61
N PRO A 236 27.27 -15.53 6.82
CA PRO A 236 28.30 -14.96 7.71
C PRO A 236 29.51 -15.89 7.86
N THR A 237 29.27 -17.20 7.89
CA THR A 237 30.29 -18.24 7.94
C THR A 237 31.17 -18.33 6.68
N ALA A 238 30.66 -17.99 5.50
CA ALA A 238 31.42 -17.93 4.27
C ALA A 238 32.29 -16.66 4.21
N ARG A 239 31.75 -15.52 4.64
CA ARG A 239 32.51 -14.27 4.83
C ARG A 239 33.64 -14.43 5.84
N GLU A 240 33.30 -14.90 7.04
CA GLU A 240 34.27 -15.20 8.10
C GLU A 240 35.34 -16.19 7.64
N LYS A 241 34.96 -17.18 6.83
CA LYS A 241 35.91 -18.14 6.27
C LYS A 241 36.80 -17.51 5.19
N ILE A 242 36.28 -16.63 4.34
CA ILE A 242 37.09 -15.90 3.36
C ILE A 242 38.07 -14.97 4.08
N ASP A 243 37.60 -14.22 5.07
CA ASP A 243 38.43 -13.34 5.89
C ASP A 243 39.51 -14.15 6.62
N ALA A 244 39.13 -15.25 7.27
CA ALA A 244 40.10 -16.13 7.95
C ALA A 244 41.11 -16.77 7.00
N LEU A 245 40.69 -17.21 5.80
CA LEU A 245 41.60 -17.74 4.79
C LEU A 245 42.52 -16.65 4.22
N THR A 246 42.02 -15.42 4.12
CA THR A 246 42.80 -14.25 3.70
C THR A 246 43.86 -13.93 4.75
N ASP A 247 43.48 -13.87 6.03
CA ASP A 247 44.39 -13.61 7.15
C ASP A 247 45.42 -14.74 7.32
N GLU A 248 45.00 -16.01 7.32
CA GLU A 248 45.88 -17.18 7.40
C GLU A 248 46.89 -17.18 6.25
N ARG A 249 46.45 -16.80 5.05
CA ARG A 249 47.34 -16.72 3.89
C ARG A 249 48.30 -15.54 3.97
N LEU A 250 47.86 -14.37 4.44
CA LEU A 250 48.72 -13.20 4.68
C LEU A 250 49.79 -13.50 5.73
N GLU A 251 49.45 -14.24 6.79
CA GLU A 251 50.40 -14.73 7.79
C GLU A 251 51.39 -15.74 7.20
N ALA A 252 50.90 -16.68 6.38
CA ALA A 252 51.75 -17.65 5.67
C ALA A 252 52.69 -17.02 4.61
N LEU A 253 52.47 -15.75 4.28
CA LEU A 253 53.28 -14.96 3.34
C LEU A 253 54.28 -14.02 4.04
N ALA A 254 54.27 -13.95 5.36
CA ALA A 254 55.22 -13.15 6.12
C ALA A 254 56.67 -13.67 6.02
N ASP A 255 56.87 -14.94 5.64
CA ASP A 255 58.18 -15.61 5.59
C ASP A 255 58.62 -16.11 4.19
N ASP A 256 57.76 -16.09 3.17
CA ASP A 256 58.09 -16.48 1.78
C ASP A 256 57.51 -15.46 0.79
N ASP A 257 58.37 -14.89 -0.08
CA ASP A 257 58.03 -13.92 -1.14
C ASP A 257 56.81 -14.42 -1.95
N PRO A 258 55.59 -13.90 -1.69
CA PRO A 258 54.42 -14.31 -2.43
C PRO A 258 54.64 -13.91 -3.88
N GLY A 259 54.46 -14.84 -4.82
CA GLY A 259 54.15 -14.42 -6.18
C GLY A 259 53.03 -13.36 -6.21
N SER A 260 52.97 -12.58 -7.29
CA SER A 260 52.14 -11.39 -7.47
C SER A 260 50.63 -11.64 -7.32
N CYS A 261 50.08 -11.69 -6.11
CA CYS A 261 48.64 -11.67 -5.81
C CYS A 261 48.38 -10.76 -4.60
N PRO A 262 47.28 -9.98 -4.57
CA PRO A 262 46.25 -9.87 -5.62
C PRO A 262 46.78 -9.20 -6.90
N ILE A 263 46.22 -9.57 -8.06
CA ILE A 263 46.53 -8.91 -9.34
C ILE A 263 45.38 -7.96 -9.67
N GLU A 264 45.69 -6.67 -9.70
CA GLU A 264 44.81 -5.68 -10.28
C GLU A 264 45.04 -5.63 -11.80
N ILE A 265 43.99 -5.95 -12.56
CA ILE A 265 44.04 -5.95 -14.02
C ILE A 265 43.93 -4.49 -14.51
N PRO A 266 44.83 -4.03 -15.39
CA PRO A 266 44.76 -2.67 -15.92
C PRO A 266 43.39 -2.37 -16.53
N PRO A 267 42.73 -1.26 -16.14
CA PRO A 267 41.38 -0.96 -16.61
C PRO A 267 41.27 -0.88 -18.13
N GLU A 268 42.31 -0.43 -18.84
CA GLU A 268 42.34 -0.36 -20.30
C GLU A 268 42.16 -1.71 -21.02
N TRP A 269 42.30 -2.84 -20.32
CA TRP A 269 42.13 -4.17 -20.90
C TRP A 269 40.70 -4.71 -20.75
N VAL A 270 39.96 -4.25 -19.75
CA VAL A 270 38.69 -4.86 -19.31
C VAL A 270 37.54 -3.88 -19.19
N MET A 271 37.82 -2.58 -19.11
CA MET A 271 36.80 -1.54 -19.00
C MET A 271 35.99 -1.46 -20.30
N THR A 272 34.67 -1.43 -20.15
CA THR A 272 33.75 -1.25 -21.27
C THR A 272 32.54 -0.46 -20.80
N THR A 273 31.79 0.11 -21.74
CA THR A 273 30.52 0.76 -21.47
C THR A 273 29.36 -0.15 -21.84
N ALA A 274 28.24 0.03 -21.15
CA ALA A 274 27.00 -0.66 -21.45
C ALA A 274 25.80 0.22 -21.10
N GLU A 275 24.64 -0.16 -21.62
CA GLU A 275 23.37 0.51 -21.39
C GLU A 275 22.32 -0.52 -20.97
N THR A 276 21.40 -0.13 -20.08
CA THR A 276 20.29 -0.99 -19.66
C THR A 276 19.12 -0.15 -19.13
N TYR A 277 18.03 -0.81 -18.76
CA TYR A 277 16.97 -0.23 -17.94
C TYR A 277 16.86 -0.97 -16.61
N ALA A 278 16.42 -0.24 -15.58
CA ALA A 278 15.93 -0.83 -14.35
C ALA A 278 14.55 -0.27 -13.98
N ALA A 279 13.69 -1.10 -13.43
CA ALA A 279 12.36 -0.70 -12.97
C ALA A 279 12.03 -1.44 -11.67
N GLY A 280 11.20 -0.85 -10.81
CA GLY A 280 10.91 -1.45 -9.52
C GLY A 280 9.90 -0.67 -8.70
N TYR A 281 9.93 -0.91 -7.39
CA TYR A 281 9.09 -0.23 -6.42
C TYR A 281 9.90 0.15 -5.18
N ALA A 282 9.57 1.29 -4.59
CA ALA A 282 10.07 1.72 -3.29
C ALA A 282 8.92 2.04 -2.35
N ASN A 283 9.01 1.53 -1.13
CA ASN A 283 8.04 1.79 -0.08
C ASN A 283 8.21 3.21 0.46
N ALA A 284 7.08 3.83 0.77
CA ALA A 284 6.99 4.97 1.69
C ALA A 284 6.46 4.42 3.02
N ALA A 285 7.37 4.01 3.91
CA ALA A 285 7.04 3.19 5.08
C ALA A 285 5.99 3.84 5.99
N LYS A 286 6.06 5.17 6.19
CA LYS A 286 5.10 5.93 6.99
C LYS A 286 3.72 6.06 6.36
N LEU A 287 3.63 5.90 5.05
CA LEU A 287 2.39 6.03 4.28
C LEU A 287 1.75 4.68 3.98
N ASP A 288 2.36 3.58 4.45
CA ASP A 288 1.94 2.20 4.21
C ASP A 288 1.64 1.92 2.72
N GLY A 289 2.53 2.38 1.85
CA GLY A 289 2.37 2.25 0.41
C GLY A 289 3.71 2.18 -0.32
N ALA A 290 3.65 1.97 -1.64
CA ALA A 290 4.82 1.93 -2.51
C ALA A 290 4.62 2.79 -3.76
N ALA A 291 5.69 3.44 -4.21
CA ALA A 291 5.75 4.12 -5.49
C ALA A 291 6.53 3.27 -6.50
N ALA A 292 6.08 3.29 -7.76
CA ALA A 292 6.88 2.73 -8.84
C ALA A 292 8.15 3.57 -9.07
N LEU A 293 9.23 2.90 -9.44
CA LEU A 293 10.49 3.50 -9.85
C LEU A 293 10.78 3.11 -11.29
N GLY A 294 11.05 4.10 -12.14
CA GLY A 294 11.40 3.87 -13.53
C GLY A 294 10.20 3.61 -14.47
N PRO A 295 10.45 3.02 -15.65
CA PRO A 295 11.72 2.42 -16.08
C PRO A 295 12.82 3.47 -16.27
N ALA A 296 13.92 3.30 -15.55
CA ALA A 296 15.06 4.20 -15.55
C ALA A 296 16.10 3.70 -16.54
N PHE A 297 16.42 4.52 -17.54
CA PHE A 297 17.54 4.24 -18.43
C PHE A 297 18.85 4.49 -17.70
N MET A 298 19.82 3.60 -17.89
CA MET A 298 21.09 3.61 -17.16
C MET A 298 22.27 3.46 -18.11
N LYS A 299 23.29 4.29 -17.88
CA LYS A 299 24.60 4.24 -18.53
C LYS A 299 25.61 3.65 -17.55
N VAL A 300 26.19 2.52 -17.91
CA VAL A 300 27.07 1.72 -17.06
C VAL A 300 28.49 1.77 -17.60
N VAL A 301 29.47 1.99 -16.72
CA VAL A 301 30.89 1.78 -16.99
C VAL A 301 31.35 0.58 -16.18
N LEU A 302 31.59 -0.53 -16.88
CA LEU A 302 31.99 -1.79 -16.28
C LEU A 302 33.49 -1.84 -16.03
N ASN A 303 33.89 -2.59 -15.01
CA ASN A 303 35.29 -2.97 -14.73
C ASN A 303 36.22 -1.76 -14.59
N LYS A 304 35.77 -0.71 -13.90
CA LYS A 304 36.62 0.43 -13.50
C LYS A 304 37.83 -0.03 -12.68
N ARG A 305 37.62 -1.05 -11.86
CA ARG A 305 38.66 -1.77 -11.13
C ARG A 305 38.33 -3.25 -11.17
N TYR A 306 39.30 -4.08 -11.47
CA TYR A 306 39.14 -5.53 -11.50
C TYR A 306 40.32 -6.17 -10.79
N ILE A 307 40.06 -6.82 -9.66
CA ILE A 307 41.08 -7.48 -8.85
C ILE A 307 40.79 -8.97 -8.88
N ASN A 308 41.76 -9.74 -9.37
CA ASN A 308 41.74 -11.19 -9.25
C ASN A 308 42.71 -11.59 -8.13
N ASP A 309 42.16 -12.12 -7.05
CA ASP A 309 42.95 -12.71 -5.98
C ASP A 309 42.88 -14.23 -6.07
N SER A 310 43.83 -14.80 -6.81
CA SER A 310 43.95 -16.26 -6.92
C SER A 310 44.38 -16.92 -5.60
N CYS A 311 44.93 -16.17 -4.64
CA CYS A 311 45.28 -16.68 -3.33
C CYS A 311 44.03 -16.84 -2.44
N ALA A 312 43.16 -15.84 -2.44
CA ALA A 312 41.87 -15.89 -1.73
C ALA A 312 40.78 -16.64 -2.52
N SER A 313 41.03 -16.93 -3.81
CA SER A 313 40.00 -17.42 -4.75
C SER A 313 38.80 -16.48 -4.83
N THR A 314 39.08 -15.17 -4.94
CA THR A 314 38.05 -14.14 -5.05
C THR A 314 38.30 -13.23 -6.24
N VAL A 315 37.22 -12.62 -6.72
CA VAL A 315 37.27 -11.55 -7.71
C VAL A 315 36.46 -10.37 -7.18
N ASP A 316 37.09 -9.21 -7.15
CA ASP A 316 36.45 -7.94 -6.78
C ASP A 316 36.40 -7.02 -7.99
N VAL A 317 35.18 -6.63 -8.37
CA VAL A 317 34.93 -5.74 -9.51
C VAL A 317 34.25 -4.48 -9.01
N SER A 318 34.81 -3.33 -9.38
CA SER A 318 34.13 -2.04 -9.23
C SER A 318 33.69 -1.52 -10.59
N SER A 319 32.43 -1.14 -10.69
CA SER A 319 31.80 -0.53 -11.85
C SER A 319 31.02 0.71 -11.40
N GLU A 320 30.57 1.51 -12.34
CA GLU A 320 29.84 2.75 -12.08
C GLU A 320 28.58 2.83 -12.94
N VAL A 321 27.52 3.47 -12.44
CA VAL A 321 26.29 3.67 -13.19
C VAL A 321 25.69 5.05 -12.95
N ASP A 322 25.16 5.62 -14.04
CA ASP A 322 24.37 6.85 -14.02
C ASP A 322 22.98 6.61 -14.60
N PHE A 323 21.96 7.16 -13.94
CA PHE A 323 20.66 7.33 -14.58
C PHE A 323 20.76 8.38 -15.69
N ASP A 324 19.94 8.24 -16.73
CA ASP A 324 19.79 9.26 -17.74
C ASP A 324 18.33 9.36 -18.17
N TYR A 325 17.71 10.50 -17.85
CA TYR A 325 16.39 10.85 -18.31
C TYR A 325 16.43 12.26 -18.88
N GLU A 326 16.17 12.38 -20.18
CA GLU A 326 16.22 13.64 -20.92
C GLU A 326 17.54 14.43 -20.74
N GLY A 327 18.66 13.71 -20.64
CA GLY A 327 20.00 14.29 -20.47
C GLY A 327 20.33 14.69 -19.03
N ARG A 328 19.51 14.29 -18.05
CA ARG A 328 19.73 14.55 -16.62
C ARG A 328 19.99 13.25 -15.87
N ARG A 329 20.86 13.31 -14.87
CA ARG A 329 21.15 12.20 -13.95
C ARG A 329 20.02 12.01 -12.94
N GLN A 330 18.91 11.45 -13.41
CA GLN A 330 17.72 11.24 -12.60
C GLN A 330 16.87 10.09 -13.16
N LEU A 331 16.00 9.56 -12.31
CA LEU A 331 14.91 8.71 -12.79
C LEU A 331 13.85 9.56 -13.51
N PRO A 332 13.05 8.95 -14.41
CA PRO A 332 11.83 9.59 -14.89
C PRO A 332 10.95 10.03 -13.72
N PRO A 333 10.31 11.20 -13.78
CA PRO A 333 9.34 11.61 -12.78
C PRO A 333 8.19 10.60 -12.67
N THR A 334 7.93 10.11 -11.47
CA THR A 334 6.87 9.14 -11.21
C THR A 334 5.81 9.72 -10.31
N LYS A 335 4.56 9.61 -10.73
CA LYS A 335 3.41 9.97 -9.92
C LYS A 335 3.12 8.88 -8.89
N ALA A 336 3.07 9.25 -7.63
CA ALA A 336 2.71 8.38 -6.53
C ALA A 336 1.45 8.90 -5.83
N THR A 337 0.62 7.97 -5.36
CA THR A 337 -0.62 8.26 -4.63
C THR A 337 -0.60 7.49 -3.33
N PHE A 338 -0.86 8.20 -2.23
CA PHE A 338 -0.84 7.67 -0.88
C PHE A 338 -1.97 8.26 -0.05
N LEU A 339 -2.29 7.62 1.06
CA LEU A 339 -3.12 8.22 2.11
C LEU A 339 -2.21 8.85 3.17
N SER A 340 -1.98 10.15 3.07
CA SER A 340 -1.27 10.89 4.12
C SER A 340 -2.06 10.79 5.43
N TYR A 341 -1.34 10.42 6.49
CA TYR A 341 -1.90 10.12 7.82
C TYR A 341 -3.01 9.05 7.83
N GLY A 342 -3.10 8.21 6.80
CA GLY A 342 -4.06 7.11 6.71
C GLY A 342 -5.47 7.50 6.23
N PHE A 343 -5.76 8.78 5.95
CA PHE A 343 -7.09 9.21 5.51
C PHE A 343 -7.11 10.28 4.42
N MET A 344 -6.03 11.05 4.24
CA MET A 344 -5.98 12.14 3.28
C MET A 344 -5.38 11.64 1.95
N PRO A 345 -6.17 11.41 0.89
CA PRO A 345 -5.61 11.10 -0.42
C PRO A 345 -4.70 12.22 -0.89
N THR A 346 -3.45 11.86 -1.06
CA THR A 346 -2.37 12.73 -1.51
C THR A 346 -1.72 12.14 -2.74
N THR A 347 -1.44 12.99 -3.70
CA THR A 347 -0.76 12.61 -4.92
C THR A 347 0.40 13.55 -5.12
N ALA A 348 1.56 13.05 -5.52
CA ALA A 348 2.73 13.86 -5.81
C ALA A 348 3.50 13.24 -6.98
N THR A 349 4.15 14.07 -7.78
CA THR A 349 5.17 13.66 -8.73
C THR A 349 6.52 13.67 -8.02
N MET A 350 7.11 12.49 -7.89
CA MET A 350 8.43 12.29 -7.30
C MET A 350 9.49 12.21 -8.40
N THR A 351 10.59 12.94 -8.22
CA THR A 351 11.80 12.79 -9.03
C THR A 351 12.97 12.44 -8.11
N LEU A 352 13.69 11.36 -8.43
CA LEU A 352 14.92 10.98 -7.75
C LEU A 352 16.12 11.42 -8.61
N GLU A 353 16.81 12.45 -8.14
CA GLU A 353 17.99 13.02 -8.77
C GLU A 353 19.24 12.34 -8.22
N GLN A 354 20.07 11.79 -9.08
CA GLN A 354 21.37 11.27 -8.70
C GLN A 354 22.37 12.41 -8.63
N VAL A 355 22.97 12.57 -7.45
CA VAL A 355 23.89 13.66 -7.14
C VAL A 355 25.26 13.12 -6.74
N GLY A 356 26.29 13.96 -6.80
CA GLY A 356 27.65 13.54 -6.48
C GLY A 356 28.26 12.61 -7.55
N PRO A 357 29.18 11.69 -7.18
CA PRO A 357 29.79 10.74 -8.10
C PRO A 357 28.77 9.81 -8.79
N PRO A 358 29.15 9.10 -9.85
CA PRO A 358 28.39 7.93 -10.34
C PRO A 358 28.07 6.96 -9.21
N ALA A 359 26.95 6.26 -9.32
CA ALA A 359 26.58 5.25 -8.35
C ALA A 359 27.59 4.10 -8.45
N ALA A 360 28.14 3.69 -7.30
CA ALA A 360 29.17 2.68 -7.24
C ALA A 360 28.53 1.29 -7.25
N ILE A 361 29.03 0.41 -8.12
CA ILE A 361 28.68 -1.00 -8.17
C ILE A 361 29.91 -1.78 -7.69
N HIS A 362 29.77 -2.49 -6.59
CA HIS A 362 30.82 -3.36 -6.05
C HIS A 362 30.35 -4.80 -6.06
N THR A 363 31.08 -5.63 -6.78
CA THR A 363 30.79 -7.04 -6.96
C THR A 363 31.91 -7.86 -6.33
N HIS A 364 31.55 -8.80 -5.47
CA HIS A 364 32.47 -9.75 -4.86
C HIS A 364 32.04 -11.17 -5.24
N THR A 365 32.97 -11.93 -5.83
CA THR A 365 32.72 -13.28 -6.33
C THR A 365 33.70 -14.27 -5.73
N VAL A 366 33.23 -15.46 -5.34
CA VAL A 366 34.07 -16.56 -4.82
C VAL A 366 34.29 -17.61 -5.90
N THR A 367 35.54 -17.83 -6.33
CA THR A 367 35.88 -18.61 -7.52
C THR A 367 36.37 -20.04 -7.27
N ASN A 368 36.46 -20.49 -6.01
CA ASN A 368 36.85 -21.88 -5.66
C ASN A 368 35.66 -22.83 -5.49
N THR A 369 34.44 -22.38 -5.79
CA THR A 369 33.23 -23.19 -5.72
C THR A 369 32.77 -23.58 -7.12
N PRO A 370 32.03 -24.68 -7.31
CA PRO A 370 31.50 -25.04 -8.62
C PRO A 370 30.50 -24.01 -9.19
N THR A 371 29.90 -23.17 -8.33
CA THR A 371 28.81 -22.27 -8.72
C THR A 371 29.20 -20.81 -8.87
N TYR A 372 30.35 -20.40 -8.31
CA TYR A 372 30.84 -19.03 -8.33
C TYR A 372 29.80 -18.02 -7.79
N PRO A 373 29.41 -18.11 -6.51
CA PRO A 373 28.46 -17.18 -5.92
C PRO A 373 29.02 -15.76 -5.93
N GLU A 374 28.13 -14.81 -6.13
CA GLU A 374 28.42 -13.40 -6.28
C GLU A 374 27.46 -12.56 -5.44
N GLU A 375 28.00 -11.57 -4.74
CA GLU A 375 27.23 -10.51 -4.10
C GLU A 375 27.60 -9.18 -4.78
N THR A 376 26.59 -8.45 -5.24
CA THR A 376 26.76 -7.10 -5.76
C THR A 376 26.06 -6.09 -4.88
N THR A 377 26.76 -5.02 -4.50
CA THR A 377 26.21 -3.86 -3.81
C THR A 377 26.24 -2.64 -4.73
N VAL A 378 25.10 -1.99 -4.91
CA VAL A 378 24.96 -0.73 -5.66
C VAL A 378 24.67 0.38 -4.68
N THR A 379 25.46 1.45 -4.70
CA THR A 379 25.33 2.60 -3.80
C THR A 379 25.17 3.88 -4.59
N ALA A 380 24.04 4.56 -4.43
CA ALA A 380 23.73 5.83 -5.10
C ALA A 380 23.42 6.92 -4.07
N GLN A 381 23.86 8.16 -4.35
CA GLN A 381 23.46 9.35 -3.61
C GLN A 381 22.31 10.03 -4.34
N LEU A 382 21.17 10.17 -3.66
CA LEU A 382 19.94 10.67 -4.26
C LEU A 382 19.43 11.91 -3.52
N VAL A 383 18.82 12.82 -4.26
CA VAL A 383 17.93 13.87 -3.74
C VAL A 383 16.53 13.56 -4.25
N MET A 384 15.56 13.51 -3.35
CA MET A 384 14.15 13.35 -3.72
C MET A 384 13.51 14.73 -3.84
N ARG A 385 12.92 15.02 -4.99
CA ARG A 385 12.11 16.23 -5.24
C ARG A 385 10.65 15.88 -5.40
N LEU A 386 9.78 16.73 -4.86
CA LEU A 386 8.34 16.60 -4.96
C LEU A 386 7.76 17.78 -5.73
N SER A 387 6.80 17.48 -6.61
CA SER A 387 6.09 18.45 -7.43
C SER A 387 4.67 17.97 -7.70
N ASP A 388 3.84 18.82 -8.30
CA ASP A 388 2.44 18.51 -8.66
C ASP A 388 1.63 17.90 -7.50
N VAL A 389 1.86 18.38 -6.29
CA VAL A 389 1.22 17.84 -5.09
C VAL A 389 -0.27 18.18 -5.10
N LYS A 390 -1.10 17.19 -4.78
CA LYS A 390 -2.54 17.35 -4.58
C LYS A 390 -2.95 16.73 -3.27
N VAL A 391 -3.78 17.43 -2.51
CA VAL A 391 -4.42 16.93 -1.28
C VAL A 391 -5.92 16.93 -1.53
N ASN A 392 -6.56 15.77 -1.40
CA ASN A 392 -7.98 15.59 -1.72
C ASN A 392 -8.35 16.09 -3.13
N GLY A 393 -7.43 15.91 -4.09
CA GLY A 393 -7.57 16.38 -5.47
C GLY A 393 -7.32 17.88 -5.68
N VAL A 394 -7.18 18.67 -4.62
CA VAL A 394 -6.87 20.11 -4.68
C VAL A 394 -5.36 20.30 -4.80
N PRO A 395 -4.86 21.06 -5.79
CA PRO A 395 -3.44 21.37 -5.90
C PRO A 395 -2.92 22.10 -4.66
N LEU A 396 -1.79 21.62 -4.14
CA LEU A 396 -1.00 22.27 -3.10
C LEU A 396 0.30 22.75 -3.73
N ASP A 397 0.53 24.06 -3.72
CA ASP A 397 1.74 24.64 -4.29
C ASP A 397 2.92 24.48 -3.33
N VAL A 398 3.81 23.54 -3.66
CA VAL A 398 5.02 23.24 -2.90
C VAL A 398 6.24 24.04 -3.38
N GLY A 399 6.08 24.90 -4.38
CA GLY A 399 7.19 25.63 -4.98
C GLY A 399 8.18 24.76 -5.77
N PRO A 400 9.20 25.37 -6.39
CA PRO A 400 10.15 24.67 -7.25
C PRO A 400 11.25 23.92 -6.46
N ASP A 401 11.40 24.21 -5.18
CA ASP A 401 12.56 23.79 -4.39
C ASP A 401 12.25 22.65 -3.39
N CYS A 402 11.01 22.16 -3.31
CA CYS A 402 10.60 21.12 -2.35
C CYS A 402 11.36 19.80 -2.55
N ARG A 403 12.25 19.49 -1.60
CA ARG A 403 13.17 18.36 -1.71
C ARG A 403 13.67 17.87 -0.35
N THR A 404 14.35 16.73 -0.32
CA THR A 404 15.11 16.31 0.87
C THR A 404 16.24 17.30 1.21
N GLU A 405 16.38 17.67 2.49
CA GLU A 405 17.34 18.67 3.01
C GLU A 405 18.81 18.35 2.67
N ARG A 406 19.10 17.08 2.44
CA ARG A 406 20.42 16.56 2.09
C ARG A 406 20.29 15.33 1.21
N PRO A 407 21.33 14.99 0.44
CA PRO A 407 21.38 13.72 -0.25
C PRO A 407 21.27 12.56 0.73
N PHE A 408 20.63 11.49 0.28
CA PHE A 408 20.54 10.23 1.02
C PHE A 408 21.05 9.07 0.19
N GLU A 409 21.58 8.08 0.89
CA GLU A 409 22.13 6.90 0.26
C GLU A 409 21.03 5.87 0.00
N GLN A 410 20.95 5.40 -1.24
CA GLN A 410 20.24 4.19 -1.60
C GLN A 410 21.28 3.09 -1.79
N VAL A 411 21.23 2.09 -0.92
CA VAL A 411 22.02 0.87 -1.05
C VAL A 411 21.11 -0.24 -1.52
N LEU A 412 21.47 -0.89 -2.61
CA LEU A 412 20.81 -2.10 -3.11
C LEU A 412 21.80 -3.24 -3.15
N ARG A 413 21.36 -4.45 -2.84
CA ARG A 413 22.14 -5.68 -2.90
C ARG A 413 21.48 -6.69 -3.81
N GLY A 414 22.28 -7.37 -4.61
CA GLY A 414 21.89 -8.45 -5.49
C GLY A 414 22.76 -9.66 -5.22
N TYR A 415 22.15 -10.83 -5.29
CA TYR A 415 22.83 -12.10 -5.09
C TYR A 415 22.67 -12.95 -6.33
N GLY A 416 23.77 -13.54 -6.76
CA GLY A 416 23.78 -14.40 -7.93
C GLY A 416 24.82 -15.50 -7.83
N GLN A 417 24.91 -16.25 -8.90
CA GLN A 417 25.94 -17.25 -9.13
C GLN A 417 26.30 -17.23 -10.62
N SER A 418 27.59 -17.27 -10.94
CA SER A 418 28.04 -17.17 -12.33
C SER A 418 27.92 -18.49 -13.11
N TYR A 419 27.84 -19.65 -12.44
CA TYR A 419 27.82 -20.94 -13.13
C TYR A 419 26.88 -22.01 -12.51
N PRO A 420 25.77 -22.39 -13.18
CA PRO A 420 25.15 -21.66 -14.28
C PRO A 420 24.64 -20.29 -13.79
N PRO A 421 24.56 -19.28 -14.68
CA PRO A 421 24.05 -17.96 -14.34
C PRO A 421 22.67 -18.02 -13.68
N ALA A 422 22.54 -17.46 -12.49
CA ALA A 422 21.27 -17.29 -11.79
C ALA A 422 21.32 -16.12 -10.79
N GLY A 423 20.14 -15.62 -10.41
CA GLY A 423 20.01 -14.48 -9.52
C GLY A 423 20.39 -13.16 -10.20
N TYR A 424 20.91 -12.21 -9.44
CA TYR A 424 21.44 -10.96 -9.96
C TYR A 424 22.91 -11.12 -10.33
N LEU A 425 23.23 -10.78 -11.58
CA LEU A 425 24.60 -10.60 -12.07
C LEU A 425 24.62 -9.29 -12.86
N VAL A 426 25.63 -8.45 -12.66
CA VAL A 426 25.68 -7.11 -13.30
C VAL A 426 25.44 -7.18 -14.80
N ALA A 427 26.02 -8.18 -15.49
CA ALA A 427 25.89 -8.37 -16.94
C ALA A 427 24.51 -8.90 -17.38
N PHE A 428 23.91 -9.82 -16.61
CA PHE A 428 22.67 -10.52 -16.98
C PHE A 428 21.41 -9.86 -16.39
N GLY A 429 21.58 -8.90 -15.49
CA GLY A 429 20.47 -8.29 -14.77
C GLY A 429 19.94 -9.18 -13.65
N GLY A 430 18.69 -8.95 -13.26
CA GLY A 430 18.02 -9.61 -12.14
C GLY A 430 17.60 -8.62 -11.06
N THR A 431 17.26 -9.16 -9.88
CA THR A 431 16.62 -8.39 -8.81
C THR A 431 17.62 -7.93 -7.75
N LEU A 432 17.53 -6.64 -7.43
CA LEU A 432 18.28 -5.92 -6.41
C LEU A 432 17.31 -5.46 -5.32
N THR A 433 17.69 -5.58 -4.06
CA THR A 433 16.86 -5.19 -2.92
C THR A 433 17.65 -4.39 -1.89
N GLY A 434 17.00 -3.49 -1.17
CA GLY A 434 17.67 -2.74 -0.13
C GLY A 434 16.76 -1.78 0.60
N TYR A 435 17.36 -0.95 1.46
CA TYR A 435 16.62 0.01 2.27
C TYR A 435 17.29 1.38 2.16
N ALA A 436 16.47 2.43 2.16
CA ALA A 436 16.94 3.80 2.28
C ALA A 436 16.40 4.46 3.55
N HIS A 437 17.22 5.37 4.08
CA HIS A 437 16.81 6.31 5.11
C HIS A 437 16.51 7.66 4.43
N ILE A 438 15.24 8.07 4.42
CA ILE A 438 14.82 9.33 3.79
C ILE A 438 14.94 10.44 4.85
N PRO A 439 15.78 11.47 4.63
CA PRO A 439 15.96 12.58 5.58
C PRO A 439 14.76 13.55 5.55
N PRO A 440 14.72 14.55 6.44
CA PRO A 440 13.77 15.65 6.38
C PRO A 440 13.73 16.37 5.03
N PHE A 441 12.65 17.11 4.82
CA PHE A 441 12.43 17.94 3.63
C PHE A 441 12.73 19.41 3.94
N GLU A 442 13.13 20.15 2.91
CA GLU A 442 13.33 21.58 2.92
C GLU A 442 12.76 22.24 1.65
N GLY A 443 12.46 23.54 1.74
CA GLY A 443 12.10 24.36 0.58
C GLY A 443 10.70 24.08 0.01
N CYS A 444 9.83 23.47 0.80
CA CYS A 444 8.46 23.15 0.44
C CYS A 444 7.50 24.28 0.83
N GLY A 445 6.77 24.80 -0.16
CA GLY A 445 5.76 25.84 -0.01
C GLY A 445 6.16 27.18 -0.62
N VAL A 446 5.16 27.98 -0.99
CA VAL A 446 5.36 29.33 -1.59
C VAL A 446 4.91 30.47 -0.68
N GLY A 447 3.91 30.24 0.18
CA GLY A 447 3.34 31.23 1.10
C GLY A 447 3.44 30.85 2.57
N GLU A 448 3.59 29.57 2.86
CA GLU A 448 3.78 28.99 4.18
C GLU A 448 4.86 27.91 4.12
N ASP A 449 5.45 27.60 5.28
CA ASP A 449 6.45 26.55 5.41
C ASP A 449 5.77 25.18 5.51
N LEU A 450 5.91 24.36 4.46
CA LEU A 450 5.36 23.01 4.37
C LEU A 450 6.40 21.93 4.69
N ASP A 451 7.65 22.28 5.00
CA ASP A 451 8.73 21.34 5.31
C ASP A 451 8.35 20.34 6.42
N PRO A 452 7.70 20.75 7.53
CA PRO A 452 7.29 19.83 8.59
C PRO A 452 6.27 18.80 8.13
N ILE A 453 5.39 19.16 7.18
CA ILE A 453 4.34 18.25 6.69
C ILE A 453 4.97 17.13 5.87
N PHE A 454 5.82 17.45 4.89
CA PHE A 454 6.50 16.43 4.08
C PHE A 454 7.49 15.60 4.89
N THR A 455 8.20 16.23 5.84
CA THR A 455 9.08 15.54 6.79
C THR A 455 8.30 14.53 7.65
N SER A 456 7.14 14.95 8.16
CA SER A 456 6.32 14.07 9.00
C SER A 456 5.75 12.90 8.20
N ALA A 457 5.36 13.12 6.94
CA ALA A 457 4.69 12.15 6.09
C ALA A 457 5.65 11.12 5.47
N ILE A 458 6.84 11.53 5.03
CA ILE A 458 7.70 10.70 4.16
C ILE A 458 9.01 10.30 4.85
N SER A 459 9.64 11.21 5.61
CA SER A 459 10.99 10.96 6.14
C SER A 459 11.03 9.81 7.14
N SER A 460 12.09 9.02 7.10
CA SER A 460 12.33 7.90 7.99
C SER A 460 12.46 8.36 9.47
N PRO A 461 11.92 7.62 10.44
CA PRO A 461 12.06 7.93 11.86
C PRO A 461 13.49 7.64 12.35
N GLY A 462 14.06 8.60 13.09
CA GLY A 462 15.38 8.45 13.70
C GLY A 462 16.50 8.29 12.67
N LYS A 463 17.32 7.24 12.80
CA LYS A 463 18.42 6.90 11.86
C LYS A 463 18.17 5.60 11.08
N LYS A 464 16.98 5.02 11.19
CA LYS A 464 16.67 3.70 10.61
C LYS A 464 16.43 3.84 9.11
N ALA A 465 17.03 2.98 8.31
CA ALA A 465 16.63 2.78 6.91
C ALA A 465 15.44 1.81 6.88
N ASP A 466 14.24 2.32 6.63
CA ASP A 466 12.98 1.58 6.71
C ASP A 466 12.19 1.58 5.38
N ASN A 467 12.61 2.38 4.40
CA ASN A 467 12.01 2.40 3.08
C ASN A 467 12.65 1.32 2.21
N TYR A 468 11.98 0.17 2.14
CA TYR A 468 12.40 -0.95 1.30
C TYR A 468 12.29 -0.59 -0.18
N THR A 469 13.26 -1.02 -0.98
CA THR A 469 13.27 -0.86 -2.43
C THR A 469 13.62 -2.19 -3.07
N LYS A 470 12.88 -2.55 -4.13
CA LYS A 470 13.14 -3.70 -4.99
C LYS A 470 13.20 -3.22 -6.44
N MET A 471 14.31 -3.46 -7.11
CA MET A 471 14.56 -3.06 -8.49
C MET A 471 14.95 -4.27 -9.32
N THR A 472 14.38 -4.39 -10.50
CA THR A 472 14.77 -5.38 -11.51
C THR A 472 15.58 -4.67 -12.59
N GLN A 473 16.80 -5.14 -12.84
CA GLN A 473 17.65 -4.68 -13.93
C GLN A 473 17.50 -5.62 -15.13
N ALA A 474 17.40 -5.08 -16.34
CA ALA A 474 17.51 -5.88 -17.56
C ALA A 474 18.97 -6.26 -17.86
N PRO A 475 19.22 -7.29 -18.69
CA PRO A 475 20.55 -7.57 -19.22
C PRO A 475 21.19 -6.34 -19.85
N LEU A 476 22.52 -6.26 -19.78
CA LEU A 476 23.25 -5.13 -20.33
C LEU A 476 23.36 -5.23 -21.86
N CYS A 477 23.03 -4.15 -22.57
CA CYS A 477 23.51 -3.95 -23.94
C CYS A 477 24.93 -3.41 -23.88
N VAL A 478 25.92 -4.29 -24.11
CA VAL A 478 27.34 -3.94 -24.01
C VAL A 478 27.84 -3.34 -25.33
N ALA A 479 28.55 -2.21 -25.26
CA ALA A 479 29.00 -1.47 -26.44
C ALA A 479 29.94 -2.25 -27.36
N THR A 480 30.66 -3.24 -26.84
CA THR A 480 31.54 -4.13 -27.62
C THR A 480 30.78 -5.21 -28.39
N ASN A 481 29.48 -5.39 -28.13
CA ASN A 481 28.61 -6.33 -28.82
C ASN A 481 27.24 -5.72 -29.16
N PRO A 482 27.18 -4.68 -30.02
CA PRO A 482 25.96 -3.92 -30.29
C PRO A 482 24.91 -4.71 -31.10
N GLU A 483 25.31 -5.81 -31.75
CA GLU A 483 24.41 -6.74 -32.46
C GLU A 483 23.97 -7.92 -31.58
N GLY A 484 24.37 -7.89 -30.29
CA GLY A 484 24.02 -8.90 -29.32
C GLY A 484 22.51 -8.98 -29.05
N PRO A 485 22.03 -10.11 -28.51
CA PRO A 485 20.60 -10.34 -28.26
C PRO A 485 19.99 -9.33 -27.28
N ASP A 486 20.81 -8.75 -26.40
CA ASP A 486 20.40 -7.80 -25.36
C ASP A 486 20.44 -6.33 -25.84
N CYS A 487 20.74 -6.11 -27.12
CA CYS A 487 20.75 -4.80 -27.76
C CYS A 487 19.56 -4.65 -28.74
N PRO A 488 18.85 -3.52 -28.75
CA PRO A 488 18.98 -2.38 -27.82
C PRO A 488 18.53 -2.72 -26.39
N PRO A 489 18.91 -1.90 -25.40
CA PRO A 489 18.47 -2.03 -24.00
C PRO A 489 16.96 -2.24 -23.88
N ARG A 490 16.55 -3.24 -23.11
CA ARG A 490 15.13 -3.59 -22.91
C ARG A 490 14.65 -3.11 -21.55
N VAL A 491 13.38 -2.70 -21.50
CA VAL A 491 12.71 -2.37 -20.24
C VAL A 491 12.38 -3.69 -19.50
N PRO A 492 12.81 -3.87 -18.24
CA PRO A 492 12.45 -5.05 -17.46
C PRO A 492 11.02 -4.93 -16.92
N ASP A 493 10.38 -6.08 -16.68
CA ASP A 493 9.16 -6.14 -15.90
C ASP A 493 9.51 -6.01 -14.41
N PRO A 494 8.99 -5.00 -13.69
CA PRO A 494 9.31 -4.80 -12.28
C PRO A 494 8.59 -5.83 -11.41
N GLU A 495 9.32 -6.45 -10.50
CA GLU A 495 8.74 -7.33 -9.47
C GLU A 495 8.21 -6.52 -8.28
N ARG A 496 7.05 -6.90 -7.74
CA ARG A 496 6.50 -6.31 -6.51
C ARG A 496 7.16 -6.87 -5.26
#